data_AF-D7CXX8-F1
#
_entry.id   AF-D7CXX8-F1
#
_cell.length_a   1.000
_cell.length_b   1.000
_cell.length_c   1.000
_cell.angle_alpha   90.00
_cell.angle_beta   90.00
_cell.angle_gamma   90.00
#
_symmetry.space_group_name_H-M   'P 1'
#
loop_
_entity.id
_entity.type
_entity.pdbx_description
1 polymer ?
#
loop_
_entity_poly.entity_id
_entity_poly.type
_entity_poly.pdbx_seq_one_letter_code
_entity_poly.pdbx_strand_id
1 'polypeptide(L)'
;METRAEVVAGIEHVRAGRLHEAAALLATLHDPYAALHLGHAKRFLGAYAAAEVHYRSALEAGERLQARPLTVAALCGLGEVALALQERQKVLVPFGRALGLTELGGVSVTQPLAGLAQAQGLWGNWGKAQALAARALAQAADPIGEARACLALGLVTRDSAAATDALQRGRRAARRAPHRPLELQLWVALLTRQPEPDALAAAHALAAAHAWALELGSVDTLTSVDARNRYEHGRTQARPVAKNPQVSTRAPSGTCGQSA
;
A
#
# COMPACT_ATOMS: atom_id res chain seq x y z
N MET A 1 27.67 20.51 5.28
CA MET A 1 26.31 20.58 5.88
C MET A 1 25.20 20.43 4.84
N GLU A 2 25.45 20.82 3.59
CA GLU A 2 24.51 20.82 2.46
C GLU A 2 23.85 19.46 2.19
N THR A 3 24.64 18.37 2.16
CA THR A 3 24.17 17.01 1.88
C THR A 3 23.09 16.52 2.85
N ARG A 4 23.14 16.89 4.13
CA ARG A 4 22.14 16.44 5.11
C ARG A 4 20.78 17.10 4.87
N ALA A 5 20.77 18.37 4.46
CA ALA A 5 19.53 19.08 4.15
C ALA A 5 18.88 18.52 2.88
N GLU A 6 19.70 18.20 1.86
CA GLU A 6 19.24 17.59 0.61
C GLU A 6 18.67 16.18 0.83
N VAL A 7 19.31 15.36 1.67
CA VAL A 7 18.75 14.06 2.06
C VAL A 7 17.38 14.23 2.73
N VAL A 8 17.26 15.15 3.68
CA VAL A 8 15.98 15.43 4.36
C VAL A 8 14.92 15.90 3.36
N ALA A 9 15.26 16.80 2.44
CA ALA A 9 14.35 17.25 1.39
C ALA A 9 13.89 16.07 0.52
N GLY A 10 14.81 15.21 0.08
CA GLY A 10 14.48 14.00 -0.68
C GLY A 10 13.55 13.05 0.07
N ILE A 11 13.76 12.86 1.38
CA ILE A 11 12.87 12.07 2.24
C ILE A 11 11.46 12.66 2.26
N GLU A 12 11.35 13.98 2.38
CA GLU A 12 10.06 14.67 2.37
C GLU A 12 9.38 14.57 0.99
N HIS A 13 10.12 14.59 -0.11
CA HIS A 13 9.56 14.29 -1.44
C HIS A 13 9.00 12.85 -1.49
N VAL A 14 9.71 11.85 -0.95
CA VAL A 14 9.20 10.46 -0.86
C VAL A 14 7.91 10.42 -0.04
N ARG A 15 7.89 11.03 1.15
CA ARG A 15 6.72 11.06 2.04
C ARG A 15 5.52 11.75 1.41
N ALA A 16 5.74 12.84 0.69
CA ALA A 16 4.71 13.56 -0.03
C ALA A 16 4.21 12.83 -1.30
N GLY A 17 4.93 11.78 -1.75
CA GLY A 17 4.62 11.06 -2.98
C GLY A 17 5.13 11.72 -4.26
N ARG A 18 6.02 12.73 -4.15
CA ARG A 18 6.72 13.35 -5.29
C ARG A 18 7.93 12.50 -5.69
N LEU A 19 7.65 11.28 -6.15
CA LEU A 19 8.65 10.21 -6.25
C LEU A 19 9.70 10.45 -7.34
N HIS A 20 9.35 11.11 -8.45
CA HIS A 20 10.32 11.46 -9.49
C HIS A 20 11.30 12.56 -9.02
N GLU A 21 10.78 13.61 -8.38
CA GLU A 21 11.60 14.65 -7.75
C GLU A 21 12.51 14.05 -6.68
N ALA A 22 11.96 13.20 -5.82
CA ALA A 22 12.73 12.46 -4.82
C ALA A 22 13.85 11.65 -5.47
N ALA A 23 13.53 10.88 -6.53
CA ALA A 23 14.50 10.03 -7.18
C ALA A 23 15.60 10.84 -7.89
N ALA A 24 15.25 11.95 -8.54
CA ALA A 24 16.20 12.83 -9.21
C ALA A 24 17.15 13.49 -8.19
N LEU A 25 16.60 14.02 -7.10
CA LEU A 25 17.40 14.65 -6.05
C LEU A 25 18.29 13.64 -5.33
N LEU A 26 17.75 12.50 -4.90
CA LEU A 26 18.50 11.52 -4.11
C LEU A 26 19.56 10.79 -4.94
N ALA A 27 19.41 10.69 -6.26
CA ALA A 27 20.38 10.05 -7.14
C ALA A 27 21.69 10.83 -7.29
N THR A 28 21.72 12.12 -6.97
CA THR A 28 22.95 12.93 -7.02
C THR A 28 23.76 12.83 -5.72
N LEU A 29 23.17 12.28 -4.66
CA LEU A 29 23.75 12.25 -3.32
C LEU A 29 24.49 10.94 -3.06
N HIS A 30 25.73 11.06 -2.62
CA HIS A 30 26.56 9.91 -2.20
C HIS A 30 26.42 9.66 -0.69
N ASP A 31 25.17 9.45 -0.24
CA ASP A 31 24.83 9.21 1.16
C ASP A 31 24.02 7.90 1.30
N PRO A 32 24.32 7.06 2.31
CA PRO A 32 23.65 5.76 2.42
C PRO A 32 22.16 5.85 2.81
N TYR A 33 21.73 6.92 3.50
CA TYR A 33 20.32 7.22 3.68
C TYR A 33 19.69 7.73 2.38
N ALA A 34 20.43 8.49 1.56
CA ALA A 34 19.95 8.82 0.21
C ALA A 34 19.69 7.56 -0.62
N ALA A 35 20.61 6.61 -0.62
CA ALA A 35 20.43 5.31 -1.29
C ALA A 35 19.19 4.56 -0.77
N LEU A 36 19.01 4.48 0.55
CA LEU A 36 17.82 3.86 1.16
C LEU A 36 16.52 4.51 0.65
N HIS A 37 16.46 5.84 0.63
CA HIS A 37 15.24 6.57 0.24
C HIS A 37 15.02 6.61 -1.27
N LEU A 38 16.08 6.57 -2.07
CA LEU A 38 16.01 6.34 -3.50
C LEU A 38 15.45 4.94 -3.80
N GLY A 39 15.86 3.93 -3.02
CA GLY A 39 15.27 2.59 -3.04
C GLY A 39 13.76 2.63 -2.78
N HIS A 40 13.33 3.34 -1.73
CA HIS A 40 11.89 3.55 -1.47
C HIS A 40 11.17 4.23 -2.63
N ALA A 41 11.73 5.30 -3.19
CA ALA A 41 11.16 5.98 -4.34
C ALA A 41 11.00 5.01 -5.51
N LYS A 42 12.08 4.35 -5.94
CA LYS A 42 12.06 3.35 -7.02
C LYS A 42 11.07 2.21 -6.77
N ARG A 43 10.96 1.72 -5.54
CA ARG A 43 9.99 0.68 -5.18
C ARG A 43 8.56 1.16 -5.37
N PHE A 44 8.23 2.37 -4.91
CA PHE A 44 6.91 2.94 -5.12
C PHE A 44 6.65 3.23 -6.60
N LEU A 45 7.65 3.65 -7.37
CA LEU A 45 7.56 3.79 -8.84
C LEU A 45 7.40 2.43 -9.58
N GLY A 46 7.45 1.29 -8.89
CA GLY A 46 7.40 -0.05 -9.50
C GLY A 46 8.73 -0.54 -10.11
N ALA A 47 9.79 0.26 -10.01
CA ALA A 47 11.14 -0.08 -10.50
C ALA A 47 11.87 -0.99 -9.50
N TYR A 48 11.36 -2.21 -9.29
CA TYR A 48 11.81 -3.13 -8.24
C TYR A 48 13.28 -3.55 -8.36
N ALA A 49 13.77 -3.83 -9.56
CA ALA A 49 15.18 -4.17 -9.78
C ALA A 49 16.12 -3.00 -9.39
N ALA A 50 15.76 -1.76 -9.75
CA ALA A 50 16.51 -0.58 -9.35
C ALA A 50 16.43 -0.34 -7.85
N ALA A 51 15.25 -0.54 -7.23
CA ALA A 51 15.07 -0.44 -5.79
C ALA A 51 15.98 -1.41 -5.03
N GLU A 52 16.07 -2.66 -5.49
CA GLU A 52 16.92 -3.69 -4.89
C GLU A 52 18.41 -3.29 -4.90
N VAL A 53 18.92 -2.74 -6.00
CA VAL A 53 20.30 -2.23 -6.09
C VAL A 53 20.57 -1.19 -5.01
N HIS A 54 19.68 -0.21 -4.86
CA HIS A 54 19.85 0.84 -3.87
C HIS A 54 19.71 0.35 -2.42
N TYR A 55 18.81 -0.60 -2.15
CA TYR A 55 18.71 -1.22 -0.84
C TYR A 55 19.94 -2.06 -0.48
N ARG A 56 20.53 -2.80 -1.43
CA ARG A 56 21.78 -3.53 -1.20
C ARG A 56 22.93 -2.58 -0.90
N SER A 57 23.05 -1.48 -1.65
CA SER A 57 24.05 -0.45 -1.38
C SER A 57 23.88 0.17 0.02
N ALA A 58 22.64 0.50 0.41
CA ALA A 58 22.34 0.99 1.75
C ALA A 58 22.62 -0.05 2.85
N LEU A 59 22.37 -1.33 2.58
CA LEU A 59 22.66 -2.43 3.49
C LEU A 59 24.16 -2.59 3.73
N GLU A 60 24.95 -2.66 2.66
CA GLU A 60 26.42 -2.74 2.72
C GLU A 60 27.01 -1.56 3.50
N ALA A 61 26.52 -0.35 3.24
CA ALA A 61 26.93 0.82 3.99
C ALA A 61 26.53 0.74 5.47
N GLY A 62 25.30 0.31 5.78
CA GLY A 62 24.82 0.14 7.15
C GLY A 62 25.63 -0.88 7.95
N GLU A 63 25.99 -2.00 7.33
CA GLU A 63 26.84 -3.03 7.96
C GLU A 63 28.25 -2.50 8.22
N ARG A 64 28.87 -1.88 7.23
CA ARG A 64 30.21 -1.28 7.36
C ARG A 64 30.26 -0.18 8.43
N LEU A 65 29.23 0.65 8.50
CA LEU A 65 29.12 1.74 9.48
C LEU A 65 28.56 1.28 10.84
N GLN A 66 28.19 0.00 10.97
CA GLN A 66 27.45 -0.55 12.12
C GLN A 66 26.18 0.25 12.47
N ALA A 67 25.58 0.89 11.46
CA ALA A 67 24.40 1.73 11.59
C ALA A 67 23.13 0.87 11.58
N ARG A 68 22.80 0.27 12.73
CA ARG A 68 21.66 -0.66 12.89
C ARG A 68 20.34 -0.14 12.29
N PRO A 69 19.91 1.12 12.49
CA PRO A 69 18.66 1.61 11.90
C PRO A 69 18.67 1.55 10.37
N LEU A 70 19.80 1.88 9.74
CA LEU A 70 19.98 1.83 8.29
C LEU A 70 19.96 0.38 7.78
N THR A 71 20.69 -0.53 8.45
CA THR A 71 20.69 -1.96 8.13
C THR A 71 19.30 -2.56 8.21
N VAL A 72 18.55 -2.29 9.28
CA VAL A 72 17.17 -2.76 9.46
C VAL A 72 16.25 -2.21 8.35
N ALA A 73 16.34 -0.91 8.05
CA ALA A 73 15.50 -0.30 7.04
C ALA A 73 15.80 -0.85 5.63
N ALA A 74 17.07 -1.06 5.29
CA ALA A 74 17.49 -1.64 4.03
C ALA A 74 17.02 -3.09 3.88
N LEU A 75 17.16 -3.92 4.93
CA LEU A 75 16.63 -5.28 4.95
C LEU A 75 15.11 -5.32 4.78
N CYS A 76 14.38 -4.43 5.46
CA CYS A 76 12.94 -4.32 5.27
C CYS A 76 12.60 -3.90 3.83
N GLY A 77 13.35 -2.98 3.23
CA GLY A 77 13.19 -2.58 1.83
C GLY A 77 13.34 -3.75 0.85
N LEU A 78 14.36 -4.59 1.04
CA LEU A 78 14.55 -5.82 0.27
C LEU A 78 13.37 -6.80 0.45
N GLY A 79 12.90 -6.97 1.69
CA GLY A 79 11.70 -7.78 1.98
C GLY A 79 10.44 -7.23 1.31
N GLU A 80 10.26 -5.91 1.29
CA GLU A 80 9.13 -5.24 0.63
C GLU A 80 9.18 -5.41 -0.90
N VAL A 81 10.37 -5.40 -1.51
CA VAL A 81 10.54 -5.73 -2.94
C VAL A 81 10.14 -7.19 -3.20
N ALA A 82 10.61 -8.13 -2.40
CA ALA A 82 10.24 -9.54 -2.54
C ALA A 82 8.73 -9.78 -2.31
N LEU A 83 8.08 -9.03 -1.41
CA LEU A 83 6.61 -9.05 -1.24
C LEU A 83 5.91 -8.56 -2.51
N ALA A 84 6.36 -7.44 -3.08
CA ALA A 84 5.76 -6.85 -4.28
C ALA A 84 5.88 -7.77 -5.50
N LEU A 85 6.99 -8.49 -5.61
CA LEU A 85 7.23 -9.51 -6.65
C LEU A 85 6.60 -10.89 -6.32
N GLN A 86 5.95 -11.02 -5.17
CA GLN A 86 5.39 -12.28 -4.66
C GLN A 86 6.40 -13.45 -4.61
N GLU A 87 7.68 -13.14 -4.38
CA GLU A 87 8.76 -14.12 -4.29
C GLU A 87 8.74 -14.81 -2.92
N ARG A 88 7.80 -15.75 -2.75
CA ARG A 88 7.49 -16.43 -1.49
C ARG A 88 8.72 -16.93 -0.73
N GLN A 89 9.72 -17.47 -1.44
CA GLN A 89 10.94 -18.03 -0.84
C GLN A 89 11.93 -16.96 -0.36
N LYS A 90 11.99 -15.81 -1.02
CA LYS A 90 12.98 -14.76 -0.72
C LYS A 90 12.52 -13.80 0.37
N VAL A 91 11.21 -13.73 0.63
CA VAL A 91 10.62 -12.69 1.47
C VAL A 91 10.92 -12.83 2.98
N LEU A 92 11.08 -14.06 3.47
CA LEU A 92 11.22 -14.33 4.90
C LEU A 92 12.61 -13.95 5.42
N VAL A 93 13.65 -14.12 4.59
CA VAL A 93 15.05 -13.94 5.01
C VAL A 93 15.34 -12.47 5.40
N PRO A 94 15.01 -11.45 4.57
CA PRO A 94 15.30 -10.06 4.92
C PRO A 94 14.55 -9.61 6.17
N PHE A 95 13.26 -9.90 6.29
CA PHE A 95 12.48 -9.48 7.46
C PHE A 95 12.86 -10.24 8.74
N GLY A 96 13.20 -11.53 8.64
CA GLY A 96 13.69 -12.30 9.78
C GLY A 96 15.02 -11.76 10.31
N ARG A 97 15.94 -11.43 9.40
CA ARG A 97 17.22 -10.80 9.76
C ARG A 97 17.00 -9.41 10.36
N ALA A 98 16.10 -8.61 9.79
CA ALA A 98 15.74 -7.30 10.32
C ALA A 98 15.15 -7.39 11.73
N LEU A 99 14.23 -8.34 11.96
CA LEU A 99 13.62 -8.57 13.27
C LEU A 99 14.68 -8.91 14.33
N GLY A 100 15.60 -9.84 14.01
CA GLY A 100 16.68 -10.22 14.93
C GLY A 100 17.57 -9.04 15.33
N LEU A 101 17.81 -8.08 14.43
CA LEU A 101 18.54 -6.85 14.75
C LEU A 101 17.74 -5.89 15.62
N THR A 102 16.42 -5.79 15.42
CA THR A 102 15.55 -4.89 16.18
C THR A 102 15.33 -5.35 17.63
N GLU A 103 15.20 -6.66 17.87
CA GLU A 103 15.00 -7.22 19.22
C GLU A 103 16.23 -7.01 20.14
N LEU A 104 17.40 -6.77 19.55
CA LEU A 104 18.67 -6.54 20.26
C LEU A 104 19.06 -5.06 20.37
N GLY A 105 18.25 -4.11 19.87
CA GLY A 105 18.81 -2.83 19.41
C GLY A 105 18.02 -1.53 19.51
N GLY A 106 16.87 -1.45 20.20
CA GLY A 106 16.15 -0.17 20.36
C GLY A 106 15.63 0.46 19.06
N VAL A 107 15.65 -0.30 17.95
CA VAL A 107 15.07 0.08 16.65
C VAL A 107 13.64 -0.45 16.57
N SER A 108 12.75 0.27 15.91
CA SER A 108 11.35 -0.16 15.77
C SER A 108 11.22 -1.55 15.14
N VAL A 109 10.59 -2.45 15.88
CA VAL A 109 10.22 -3.82 15.49
C VAL A 109 9.02 -3.88 14.54
N THR A 110 8.29 -2.77 14.37
CA THR A 110 6.99 -2.75 13.68
C THR A 110 7.10 -3.11 12.20
N GLN A 111 8.07 -2.54 11.47
CA GLN A 111 8.24 -2.80 10.04
C GLN A 111 8.64 -4.26 9.76
N PRO A 112 9.64 -4.85 10.45
CA PRO A 112 9.94 -6.28 10.31
C PRO A 112 8.75 -7.18 10.64
N LEU A 113 8.02 -6.93 11.74
CA LEU A 113 6.87 -7.75 12.13
C LEU A 113 5.72 -7.66 11.12
N ALA A 114 5.41 -6.46 10.63
CA ALA A 114 4.39 -6.25 9.61
C ALA A 114 4.77 -6.94 8.28
N GLY A 115 6.05 -6.88 7.90
CA GLY A 115 6.57 -7.59 6.72
C GLY A 115 6.48 -9.11 6.86
N LEU A 116 6.86 -9.66 8.01
CA LEU A 116 6.72 -11.09 8.31
C LEU A 116 5.25 -11.53 8.34
N ALA A 117 4.33 -10.70 8.86
CA ALA A 117 2.91 -11.00 8.84
C ALA A 117 2.41 -11.18 7.39
N GLN A 118 2.74 -10.24 6.50
CA GLN A 118 2.37 -10.33 5.08
C GLN A 118 3.02 -11.56 4.40
N ALA A 119 4.29 -11.83 4.70
CA ALA A 119 5.00 -13.00 4.22
C ALA A 119 4.30 -14.31 4.62
N GLN A 120 3.90 -14.45 5.88
CA GLN A 120 3.17 -15.62 6.36
C GLN A 120 1.80 -15.73 5.69
N GLY A 121 1.13 -14.60 5.43
CA GLY A 121 -0.11 -14.56 4.64
C GLY A 121 0.07 -15.09 3.22
N LEU A 122 1.16 -14.73 2.53
CA LEU A 122 1.49 -15.26 1.20
C LEU A 122 1.71 -16.78 1.19
N TRP A 123 2.13 -17.35 2.32
CA TRP A 123 2.30 -18.79 2.53
C TRP A 123 1.03 -19.48 3.03
N GLY A 124 -0.08 -18.76 3.20
CA GLY A 124 -1.34 -19.31 3.71
C GLY A 124 -1.37 -19.57 5.22
N ASN A 125 -0.35 -19.12 5.96
CA ASN A 125 -0.26 -19.28 7.41
C ASN A 125 -1.04 -18.19 8.15
N TRP A 126 -2.35 -18.10 7.89
CA TRP A 126 -3.20 -16.98 8.30
C TRP A 126 -3.20 -16.71 9.81
N GLY A 127 -3.24 -17.75 10.65
CA GLY A 127 -3.22 -17.57 12.11
C GLY A 127 -1.91 -16.94 12.60
N LYS A 128 -0.78 -17.40 12.08
CA LYS A 128 0.54 -16.81 12.39
C LYS A 128 0.68 -15.41 11.83
N ALA A 129 0.19 -15.18 10.61
CA ALA A 129 0.18 -13.88 9.98
C ALA A 129 -0.60 -12.84 10.82
N GLN A 130 -1.80 -13.19 11.28
CA GLN A 130 -2.63 -12.33 12.12
C GLN A 130 -1.98 -12.05 13.48
N ALA A 131 -1.39 -13.05 14.13
CA ALA A 131 -0.67 -12.87 15.39
C ALA A 131 0.53 -11.91 15.25
N LEU A 132 1.31 -12.04 14.16
CA LEU A 132 2.42 -11.14 13.87
C LEU A 132 1.95 -9.71 13.57
N ALA A 133 0.87 -9.53 12.80
CA ALA A 133 0.32 -8.21 12.51
C ALA A 133 -0.24 -7.53 13.77
N ALA A 134 -0.93 -8.28 14.64
CA ALA A 134 -1.41 -7.79 15.92
C ALA A 134 -0.24 -7.37 16.84
N ARG A 135 0.83 -8.18 16.89
CA ARG A 135 2.07 -7.83 17.63
C ARG A 135 2.71 -6.56 17.06
N ALA A 136 2.78 -6.42 15.74
CA ALA A 136 3.31 -5.22 15.10
C ALA A 136 2.52 -3.97 15.51
N LEU A 137 1.18 -4.07 15.55
CA LEU A 137 0.30 -2.97 15.91
C LEU A 137 0.43 -2.59 17.39
N ALA A 138 0.52 -3.58 18.28
CA ALA A 138 0.72 -3.34 19.71
C ALA A 138 2.07 -2.68 20.02
N GLN A 139 3.09 -2.91 19.18
CA GLN A 139 4.44 -2.37 19.34
C GLN A 139 4.72 -1.15 18.45
N ALA A 140 3.69 -0.60 17.79
CA ALA A 140 3.82 0.60 16.97
C ALA A 140 4.10 1.83 17.85
N ALA A 141 5.27 2.44 17.68
CA ALA A 141 5.69 3.62 18.44
C ALA A 141 5.33 4.96 17.76
N ASP A 142 4.96 4.93 16.49
CA ASP A 142 4.70 6.12 15.68
C ASP A 142 3.56 5.87 14.67
N PRO A 143 2.96 6.94 14.09
CA PRO A 143 1.83 6.78 13.17
C PRO A 143 2.17 6.05 11.86
N ILE A 144 3.42 6.07 11.39
CA ILE A 144 3.84 5.32 10.19
C ILE A 144 3.93 3.83 10.53
N GLY A 145 4.50 3.50 11.70
CA GLY A 145 4.49 2.14 12.25
C GLY A 145 3.07 1.61 12.41
N GLU A 146 2.17 2.39 13.00
CA GLU A 146 0.75 2.02 13.14
C GLU A 146 0.10 1.78 11.78
N ALA A 147 0.33 2.67 10.80
CA ALA A 147 -0.20 2.52 9.44
C ALA A 147 0.30 1.23 8.77
N ARG A 148 1.59 0.89 8.90
CA ARG A 148 2.17 -0.35 8.36
C ARG A 148 1.60 -1.59 9.03
N ALA A 149 1.45 -1.57 10.35
CA ALA A 149 0.88 -2.69 11.09
C ALA A 149 -0.60 -2.91 10.75
N CYS A 150 -1.37 -1.81 10.63
CA CYS A 150 -2.75 -1.83 10.16
C CYS A 150 -2.88 -2.36 8.71
N LEU A 151 -1.97 -1.98 7.81
CA LEU A 151 -1.93 -2.54 6.46
C LEU A 151 -1.74 -4.06 6.51
N ALA A 152 -0.73 -4.53 7.26
CA ALA A 152 -0.50 -5.96 7.41
C ALA A 152 -1.71 -6.68 8.02
N LEU A 153 -2.30 -6.13 9.08
CA LEU A 153 -3.46 -6.71 9.75
C LEU A 153 -4.67 -6.80 8.80
N GLY A 154 -4.95 -5.75 8.05
CA GLY A 154 -6.03 -5.72 7.07
C GLY A 154 -5.84 -6.73 5.94
N LEU A 155 -4.60 -6.93 5.48
CA LEU A 155 -4.27 -7.90 4.43
C LEU A 155 -4.39 -9.35 4.89
N VAL A 156 -4.13 -9.65 6.16
CA VAL A 156 -4.10 -11.04 6.67
C VAL A 156 -5.36 -11.44 7.43
N THR A 157 -6.20 -10.49 7.82
CA THR A 157 -7.48 -10.76 8.51
C THR A 157 -8.52 -11.27 7.51
N ARG A 158 -9.19 -12.38 7.83
CA ARG A 158 -10.23 -12.96 6.96
C ARG A 158 -11.61 -12.32 7.16
N ASP A 159 -11.92 -11.90 8.38
CA ASP A 159 -13.14 -11.15 8.66
C ASP A 159 -13.12 -9.80 7.95
N SER A 160 -14.08 -9.56 7.05
CA SER A 160 -14.08 -8.39 6.16
C SER A 160 -14.27 -7.08 6.94
N ALA A 161 -15.11 -7.10 7.98
CA ALA A 161 -15.37 -5.92 8.80
C ALA A 161 -14.13 -5.51 9.60
N ALA A 162 -13.50 -6.46 10.30
CA ALA A 162 -12.27 -6.23 11.06
C ALA A 162 -11.09 -5.86 10.15
N ALA A 163 -10.99 -6.48 8.96
CA ALA A 163 -9.98 -6.10 7.97
C ALA A 163 -10.17 -4.65 7.50
N THR A 164 -11.41 -4.26 7.19
CA THR A 164 -11.74 -2.89 6.77
C THR A 164 -11.43 -1.88 7.87
N ASP A 165 -11.84 -2.15 9.12
CA ASP A 165 -11.57 -1.24 10.24
C ASP A 165 -10.06 -1.05 10.45
N ALA A 166 -9.28 -2.14 10.40
CA ALA A 166 -7.83 -2.07 10.48
C ALA A 166 -7.23 -1.17 9.38
N LEU A 167 -7.66 -1.33 8.13
CA LEU A 167 -7.17 -0.51 7.02
C LEU A 167 -7.61 0.96 7.11
N GLN A 168 -8.84 1.24 7.56
CA GLN A 168 -9.32 2.60 7.79
C GLN A 168 -8.52 3.29 8.91
N ARG A 169 -8.26 2.57 10.00
CA ARG A 169 -7.37 3.03 11.07
C ARG A 169 -5.97 3.33 10.55
N GLY A 170 -5.38 2.42 9.76
CA GLY A 170 -4.08 2.64 9.15
C GLY A 170 -4.04 3.88 8.27
N ARG A 171 -5.10 4.12 7.48
CA ARG A 171 -5.19 5.30 6.60
C ARG A 171 -5.27 6.59 7.40
N ARG A 172 -6.00 6.61 8.51
CA ARG A 172 -6.01 7.75 9.46
C ARG A 172 -4.61 7.98 10.05
N ALA A 173 -3.90 6.91 10.42
CA ALA A 173 -2.53 7.01 10.94
C ALA A 173 -1.53 7.58 9.91
N ALA A 174 -1.60 7.13 8.65
CA ALA A 174 -0.78 7.63 7.54
C ALA A 174 -1.07 9.10 7.18
N ARG A 175 -2.24 9.65 7.55
CA ARG A 175 -2.56 11.07 7.40
C ARG A 175 -2.00 11.93 8.54
N ARG A 176 -1.94 11.38 9.76
CA ARG A 176 -1.34 12.07 10.92
C ARG A 176 0.17 12.25 10.77
N ALA A 177 0.84 11.30 10.13
CA ALA A 177 2.23 11.45 9.69
C ALA A 177 2.24 11.35 8.16
N PRO A 178 2.14 12.49 7.43
CA PRO A 178 1.79 12.53 6.01
C PRO A 178 2.76 11.66 5.19
N HIS A 179 2.32 10.44 4.90
CA HIS A 179 3.09 9.44 4.16
C HIS A 179 2.22 8.92 3.02
N ARG A 180 2.11 9.73 1.97
CA ARG A 180 1.19 9.56 0.84
C ARG A 180 1.30 8.18 0.17
N PRO A 181 2.49 7.61 -0.09
CA PRO A 181 2.57 6.28 -0.70
C PRO A 181 1.92 5.18 0.16
N LEU A 182 2.04 5.28 1.48
CA LEU A 182 1.48 4.30 2.42
C LEU A 182 -0.04 4.49 2.55
N GLU A 183 -0.51 5.74 2.57
CA GLU A 183 -1.94 6.05 2.51
C GLU A 183 -2.58 5.43 1.24
N LEU A 184 -1.93 5.55 0.08
CA LEU A 184 -2.40 4.96 -1.18
C LEU A 184 -2.41 3.43 -1.12
N GLN A 185 -1.37 2.79 -0.57
CA GLN A 185 -1.35 1.33 -0.39
C GLN A 185 -2.51 0.83 0.49
N LEU A 186 -2.75 1.51 1.62
CA LEU A 186 -3.88 1.23 2.51
C LEU A 186 -5.23 1.41 1.81
N TRP A 187 -5.33 2.42 0.96
CA TRP A 187 -6.55 2.69 0.24
C TRP A 187 -6.81 1.69 -0.89
N VAL A 188 -5.78 1.27 -1.63
CA VAL A 188 -5.89 0.16 -2.59
C VAL A 188 -6.30 -1.13 -1.88
N ALA A 189 -5.74 -1.42 -0.71
CA ALA A 189 -6.13 -2.58 0.09
C ALA A 189 -7.59 -2.52 0.59
N LEU A 190 -8.13 -1.32 0.86
CA LEU A 190 -9.55 -1.15 1.19
C LEU A 190 -10.45 -1.50 0.00
N LEU A 191 -10.09 -1.01 -1.19
CA LEU A 191 -10.88 -1.23 -2.41
C LEU A 191 -10.92 -2.71 -2.83
N THR A 192 -9.84 -3.47 -2.59
CA THR A 192 -9.83 -4.91 -2.86
C THR A 192 -10.66 -5.72 -1.88
N ARG A 193 -10.99 -5.16 -0.70
CA ARG A 193 -11.79 -5.81 0.35
C ARG A 193 -13.26 -5.40 0.33
N GLN A 194 -13.56 -4.20 -0.15
CA GLN A 194 -14.92 -3.70 -0.34
C GLN A 194 -15.15 -3.39 -1.82
N PRO A 195 -15.72 -4.32 -2.60
CA PRO A 195 -16.39 -3.96 -3.84
C PRO A 195 -17.73 -3.27 -3.49
N GLU A 196 -17.70 -2.04 -2.96
CA GLU A 196 -18.91 -1.23 -2.76
C GLU A 196 -19.29 -0.50 -4.08
N PRO A 197 -20.59 -0.24 -4.32
CA PRO A 197 -21.18 0.04 -5.64
C PRO A 197 -20.91 1.44 -6.20
N ASP A 198 -20.22 2.32 -5.47
CA ASP A 198 -19.82 3.64 -5.97
C ASP A 198 -18.61 3.51 -6.90
N ALA A 199 -18.91 3.06 -8.11
CA ALA A 199 -18.02 2.97 -9.25
C ALA A 199 -17.21 4.26 -9.47
N LEU A 200 -17.69 5.42 -9.02
CA LEU A 200 -17.00 6.70 -9.14
C LEU A 200 -15.81 6.86 -8.16
N ALA A 201 -15.93 6.38 -6.92
CA ALA A 201 -14.83 6.42 -5.95
C ALA A 201 -13.75 5.38 -6.31
N ALA A 202 -14.16 4.20 -6.75
CA ALA A 202 -13.27 3.17 -7.29
C ALA A 202 -12.65 3.59 -8.64
N ALA A 203 -13.38 4.29 -9.51
CA ALA A 203 -12.85 4.83 -10.76
C ALA A 203 -11.93 6.02 -10.53
N HIS A 204 -12.18 6.90 -9.56
CA HIS A 204 -11.21 7.92 -9.14
C HIS A 204 -9.98 7.29 -8.49
N ALA A 205 -10.13 6.12 -7.85
CA ALA A 205 -9.00 5.39 -7.29
C ALA A 205 -8.11 4.74 -8.32
N LEU A 206 -8.73 4.02 -9.24
CA LEU A 206 -8.08 3.46 -10.40
C LEU A 206 -7.53 4.58 -11.26
N ALA A 207 -8.24 5.68 -11.48
CA ALA A 207 -7.75 6.82 -12.24
C ALA A 207 -6.63 7.58 -11.52
N ALA A 208 -6.61 7.67 -10.19
CA ALA A 208 -5.49 8.26 -9.45
C ALA A 208 -4.28 7.33 -9.40
N ALA A 209 -4.50 6.01 -9.24
CA ALA A 209 -3.44 5.01 -9.32
C ALA A 209 -2.91 4.83 -10.76
N HIS A 210 -3.77 5.01 -11.76
CA HIS A 210 -3.46 4.94 -13.18
C HIS A 210 -2.89 6.26 -13.70
N ALA A 211 -3.33 7.43 -13.21
CA ALA A 211 -2.68 8.71 -13.47
C ALA A 211 -1.30 8.75 -12.81
N TRP A 212 -1.17 8.21 -11.61
CA TRP A 212 0.12 7.93 -11.00
C TRP A 212 0.93 6.97 -11.86
N ALA A 213 0.37 5.86 -12.36
CA ALA A 213 1.06 4.94 -13.29
C ALA A 213 1.38 5.54 -14.68
N LEU A 214 0.62 6.52 -15.16
CA LEU A 214 0.81 7.20 -16.46
C LEU A 214 1.81 8.35 -16.35
N GLU A 215 1.84 9.07 -15.23
CA GLU A 215 2.97 9.96 -14.88
C GLU A 215 4.28 9.16 -14.72
N LEU A 216 4.19 7.84 -14.50
CA LEU A 216 5.30 6.91 -14.32
C LEU A 216 5.86 6.27 -15.59
N GLY A 217 5.28 6.48 -16.77
CA GLY A 217 5.75 5.81 -17.98
C GLY A 217 5.28 6.42 -19.29
N SER A 218 6.23 6.98 -20.05
CA SER A 218 6.15 6.87 -21.50
C SER A 218 5.94 5.39 -21.85
N VAL A 219 4.83 5.14 -22.55
CA VAL A 219 4.61 4.10 -23.57
C VAL A 219 5.70 3.02 -23.60
N ASP A 220 5.41 1.83 -23.05
CA ASP A 220 5.78 0.51 -23.60
C ASP A 220 5.66 -0.56 -22.53
N THR A 221 4.42 -0.95 -22.24
CA THR A 221 3.97 -2.33 -21.97
C THR A 221 2.64 -2.24 -21.25
N LEU A 222 1.55 -2.08 -22.00
CA LEU A 222 0.22 -2.63 -21.75
C LEU A 222 -0.67 -2.22 -22.95
N THR A 223 -0.26 -2.64 -24.15
CA THR A 223 -1.25 -2.94 -25.18
C THR A 223 -2.07 -4.13 -24.70
N SER A 224 -3.11 -3.85 -23.93
CA SER A 224 -4.16 -4.81 -23.70
C SER A 224 -5.47 -4.10 -24.01
N VAL A 225 -5.93 -4.36 -25.23
CA VAL A 225 -7.29 -4.10 -25.72
C VAL A 225 -8.35 -4.51 -24.68
N ASP A 226 -8.05 -5.40 -23.73
CA ASP A 226 -8.96 -5.80 -22.66
C ASP A 226 -9.26 -4.72 -21.61
N ALA A 227 -8.33 -3.81 -21.32
CA ALA A 227 -8.57 -2.76 -20.32
C ALA A 227 -9.52 -1.68 -20.87
N ARG A 228 -9.32 -1.31 -22.14
CA ARG A 228 -10.20 -0.39 -22.87
C ARG A 228 -11.57 -1.01 -23.13
N ASN A 229 -11.61 -2.29 -23.53
CA ASN A 229 -12.86 -3.00 -23.73
C ASN A 229 -13.67 -3.14 -22.43
N ARG A 230 -13.03 -3.41 -21.29
CA ARG A 230 -13.73 -3.46 -19.99
C ARG A 230 -14.25 -2.09 -19.55
N TYR A 231 -13.52 -1.01 -19.83
CA TYR A 231 -13.97 0.35 -19.57
C TYR A 231 -15.17 0.75 -20.45
N GLU A 232 -15.12 0.45 -21.75
CA GLU A 232 -16.22 0.76 -22.68
C GLU A 232 -17.47 -0.10 -22.41
N HIS A 233 -17.31 -1.38 -22.04
CA HIS A 233 -18.44 -2.24 -21.65
C HIS A 233 -19.14 -1.77 -20.37
N GLY A 234 -18.38 -1.36 -19.35
CA GLY A 234 -18.93 -0.80 -18.11
C GLY A 234 -19.69 0.52 -18.33
N ARG A 235 -19.21 1.35 -19.26
CA ARG A 235 -19.87 2.61 -19.64
C ARG A 235 -21.21 2.41 -20.34
N THR A 236 -21.35 1.38 -21.16
CA THR A 236 -22.63 1.08 -21.85
C THR A 236 -23.69 0.45 -20.93
N GLN A 237 -23.27 -0.30 -19.90
CA GLN A 237 -24.20 -0.92 -18.95
C GLN A 237 -24.68 0.04 -17.85
N ALA A 238 -23.96 1.15 -17.62
CA ALA A 238 -24.30 2.15 -16.61
C ALA A 238 -25.25 3.26 -17.10
N ARG A 239 -25.85 3.15 -18.29
CA ARG A 239 -26.86 4.12 -18.76
C ARG A 239 -28.23 3.72 -18.18
N PRO A 240 -28.81 4.47 -17.21
CA PRO A 240 -30.15 4.18 -16.74
C PRO A 240 -31.15 4.45 -17.87
N VAL A 241 -31.95 3.44 -18.22
CA VAL A 241 -33.15 3.62 -19.06
C VAL A 241 -34.12 4.46 -18.23
N ALA A 242 -34.24 5.75 -18.57
CA ALA A 242 -35.20 6.64 -17.96
C ALA A 242 -36.63 6.11 -18.23
N LYS A 243 -37.25 5.49 -17.23
CA LYS A 243 -38.69 5.19 -17.25
C LYS A 243 -39.44 6.48 -16.92
N ASN A 244 -40.15 6.97 -17.93
CA ASN A 244 -41.00 8.15 -17.90
C ASN A 244 -42.29 7.84 -17.10
N PRO A 245 -42.60 8.51 -15.98
CA PRO A 245 -43.84 8.26 -15.26
C PRO A 245 -44.86 9.36 -15.58
N GLN A 246 -45.64 9.15 -16.64
CA GLN A 246 -46.96 9.75 -16.76
C GLN A 246 -47.91 8.69 -17.28
N VAL A 247 -48.88 8.28 -16.45
CA VAL A 247 -50.33 8.31 -16.73
C VAL A 247 -51.03 7.72 -15.51
N SER A 248 -51.74 8.62 -14.82
CA SER A 248 -52.85 8.37 -13.90
C SER A 248 -54.02 7.73 -14.63
N THR A 249 -54.72 6.76 -14.03
CA THR A 249 -56.18 6.85 -13.80
C THR A 249 -56.75 5.65 -13.02
N ARG A 250 -57.48 6.01 -11.95
CA ARG A 250 -58.75 5.46 -11.42
C ARG A 250 -58.86 4.00 -10.96
N ALA A 251 -59.11 3.89 -9.64
CA ALA A 251 -59.84 2.80 -8.99
C ALA A 251 -61.35 2.84 -9.28
N PRO A 252 -62.06 1.72 -9.06
CA PRO A 252 -63.40 1.76 -8.52
C PRO A 252 -63.49 1.07 -7.16
N SER A 253 -64.18 1.76 -6.25
CA SER A 253 -64.75 1.28 -5.00
C SER A 253 -65.81 0.21 -5.25
N GLY A 254 -65.79 -0.89 -4.48
CA GLY A 254 -66.84 -1.91 -4.45
C GLY A 254 -66.85 -2.65 -3.12
N THR A 255 -67.93 -2.45 -2.37
CA THR A 255 -68.24 -2.89 -1.01
C THR A 255 -68.70 -4.35 -0.88
N CYS A 256 -68.70 -4.83 0.39
CA CYS A 256 -69.44 -5.99 0.93
C CYS A 256 -69.02 -7.37 0.40
N GLY A 257 -68.79 -8.40 1.19
CA GLY A 257 -69.10 -8.69 2.59
C GLY A 257 -69.33 -10.21 2.64
N GLN A 258 -68.77 -10.94 3.60
CA GLN A 258 -69.19 -12.31 3.88
C GLN A 258 -68.72 -12.75 5.26
N SER A 259 -69.71 -12.90 6.13
CA SER A 259 -69.70 -13.69 7.35
C SER A 259 -70.63 -14.89 7.11
N ALA A 260 -70.08 -16.09 7.18
CA ALA A 260 -70.66 -17.33 7.70
C ALA A 260 -69.61 -18.43 7.55
#